data_AF-A0A7Y2D8H3-F1
#
_entry.id   AF-A0A7Y2D8H3-F1
#
_cell.length_a   1.000
_cell.length_b   1.000
_cell.length_c   1.000
_cell.angle_alpha   90.00
_cell.angle_beta   90.00
_cell.angle_gamma   90.00
#
_symmetry.space_group_name_H-M   'P 1'
#
loop_
_entity.id
_entity.type
_entity.pdbx_description
1 polymer ?
#
loop_
_entity_poly.entity_id
_entity_poly.type
_entity_poly.pdbx_seq_one_letter_code
_entity_poly.pdbx_strand_id
1 'polypeptide(L)' 'MTDFDTILYAADDKVATITLNRPDVLNAFSRQMGDELQVALQ' A
#
# COMPACT_ATOMS: atom_id res chain seq x y z
N MET A 1 -5.34 12.00 -7.30
CA MET A 1 -5.57 10.92 -6.34
C MET A 1 -4.74 9.76 -6.81
N THR A 2 -3.70 9.40 -6.06
CA THR A 2 -2.86 8.24 -6.33
C THR A 2 -3.65 7.02 -5.86
N ASP A 3 -4.54 6.54 -6.73
CA ASP A 3 -5.20 5.26 -6.51
C ASP A 3 -4.14 4.16 -6.59
N PHE A 4 -3.97 3.46 -5.47
CA PHE A 4 -3.09 2.31 -5.36
C PHE A 4 -3.89 1.05 -5.66
N ASP A 5 -3.33 0.18 -6.48
CA ASP A 5 -4.02 -1.03 -6.96
C ASP A 5 -3.83 -2.18 -5.97
N THR A 6 -2.68 -2.22 -5.28
CA THR A 6 -2.31 -3.35 -4.40
C THR A 6 -2.25 -3.01 -2.91
N ILE A 7 -2.29 -1.74 -2.56
CA ILE A 7 -2.24 -1.27 -1.16
C ILE A 7 -3.34 -0.24 -0.91
N LEU A 8 -3.79 -0.13 0.33
CA LEU A 8 -4.62 0.98 0.79
C LEU A 8 -3.80 1.85 1.71
N TYR A 9 -3.81 3.15 1.44
CA TYR A 9 -3.13 4.15 2.25
C TYR A 9 -4.16 4.99 3.01
N ALA A 10 -4.02 5.05 4.34
CA ALA A 10 -4.80 5.91 5.19
C ALA A 10 -3.85 6.63 6.16
N ALA A 11 -3.88 7.96 6.18
CA ALA A 11 -3.11 8.76 7.15
C ALA A 11 -4.07 9.38 8.16
N ASP A 12 -3.81 9.15 9.45
CA ASP A 12 -4.54 9.75 10.57
C ASP A 12 -3.55 10.42 11.52
N ASP A 13 -3.64 11.74 11.64
CA ASP A 13 -2.72 12.62 12.37
C ASP A 13 -1.24 12.39 12.02
N LYS A 14 -0.53 11.59 12.84
CA LYS A 14 0.90 11.25 12.70
C LYS A 14 1.14 9.78 12.36
N VAL A 15 0.08 9.02 12.10
CA VAL A 15 0.14 7.58 11.83
C VAL A 15 -0.35 7.32 10.41
N ALA A 16 0.57 6.86 9.54
CA ALA A 16 0.22 6.31 8.25
C ALA A 16 -0.05 4.79 8.39
N THR A 17 -1.28 4.38 8.12
CA THR A 17 -1.70 2.98 8.05
C THR A 17 -1.67 2.54 6.59
N ILE A 18 -0.84 1.55 6.29
CA ILE A 18 -0.74 0.94 4.97
C ILE A 18 -1.23 -0.50 5.05
N THR A 19 -2.32 -0.80 4.33
CA THR A 19 -2.91 -2.14 4.28
C THR A 19 -2.57 -2.80 2.96
N LEU A 20 -2.03 -4.01 3.00
CA LEU A 20 -1.84 -4.82 1.79
C LEU A 20 -3.19 -5.37 1.37
N ASN A 21 -3.66 -5.00 0.17
CA ASN A 21 -5.01 -5.31 -0.31
C ASN A 21 -4.97 -6.38 -1.41
N ARG A 22 -4.31 -7.52 -1.12
CA ARG A 22 -4.22 -8.66 -2.07
C ARG A 22 -4.56 -9.99 -1.39
N PRO A 23 -5.79 -10.15 -0.86
CA PRO A 23 -6.17 -11.36 -0.13
C PRO A 23 -6.13 -12.62 -1.01
N ASP A 24 -6.42 -12.51 -2.31
CA ASP A 24 -6.41 -13.64 -3.27
C ASP A 24 -5.06 -14.36 -3.36
N VAL A 25 -3.97 -13.67 -3.05
CA VAL A 25 -2.60 -14.20 -3.06
C VAL A 25 -1.97 -14.16 -1.67
N LEU A 26 -2.78 -14.14 -0.60
CA LEU A 26 -2.32 -14.08 0.80
C LEU A 26 -1.40 -12.89 1.09
N ASN A 27 -1.68 -11.74 0.47
CA ASN A 27 -0.85 -10.53 0.54
C ASN A 27 0.60 -10.77 0.08
N ALA A 28 0.80 -11.70 -0.86
CA ALA A 28 2.12 -11.96 -1.44
C ALA A 28 2.74 -10.66 -1.96
N PHE A 29 3.95 -10.39 -1.47
CA PHE A 29 4.69 -9.18 -1.81
C PHE A 29 5.12 -9.24 -3.28
N SER A 30 4.78 -8.20 -4.04
CA SER A 30 5.11 -8.09 -5.46
C SER A 30 5.94 -6.85 -5.72
N ARG A 31 6.64 -6.79 -6.85
CA ARG A 31 7.47 -5.62 -7.19
C ARG A 31 6.66 -4.33 -7.25
N GLN A 32 5.48 -4.38 -7.88
CA GLN A 32 4.53 -3.26 -7.95
C GLN A 32 4.16 -2.75 -6.55
N MET A 33 3.86 -3.65 -5.61
CA MET A 33 3.54 -3.29 -4.22
C MET A 33 4.72 -2.60 -3.52
N GLY A 34 5.95 -3.01 -3.82
CA GLY A 34 7.17 -2.32 -3.34
C GLY A 34 7.32 -0.91 -3.90
N ASP A 35 7.06 -0.73 -5.19
CA ASP A 35 7.06 0.60 -5.85
C ASP A 35 5.97 1.50 -5.25
N GLU A 36 4.75 0.97 -5.05
CA GLU A 36 3.63 1.69 -4.44
C GLU A 36 3.90 2.08 -2.98
N LEU A 37 4.53 1.18 -2.21
CA LEU A 37 4.98 1.47 -0.84
C LEU A 37 6.02 2.58 -0.80
N GLN A 38 6.97 2.60 -1.73
CA GLN A 38 7.97 3.65 -1.81
C GLN A 38 7.33 5.01 -2.10
N VAL A 39 6.35 5.06 -3.01
CA VAL A 39 5.58 6.28 -3.29
C VAL A 39 4.76 6.73 -2.08
N ALA A 40 4.19 5.79 -1.32
CA ALA A 40 3.39 6.08 -0.13
C ALA A 40 4.24 6.60 1.06
N LEU A 41 5.55 6.34 1.06
CA LEU A 41 6.49 6.72 2.11
C LEU A 41 7.37 7.94 1.74
N GLN A 42 7.31 8.42 0.50
CA GLN A 42 7.99 9.65 0.05
C GLN A 42 7.27 10.92 0.49
#